data_AF-A0A2V9H4L1-F1
#
_entry.id   AF-A0A2V9H4L1-F1
#
_cell.length_a   1.000
_cell.length_b   1.000
_cell.length_c   1.000
_cell.angle_alpha   90.00
_cell.angle_beta   90.00
_cell.angle_gamma   90.00
#
_symmetry.space_group_name_H-M   'P 1'
#
loop_
_entity.id
_entity.type
_entity.pdbx_description
1 polymer ?
#
loop_
_entity_poly.entity_id
_entity_poly.type
_entity_poly.pdbx_seq_one_letter_code
_entity_poly.pdbx_strand_id
1 'polypeptide(L)'
;MEGVAAMKSHREGKITLRTYNVKAAPLPKVDSKLIRDTRKSLHCSRAVFARKLRINERTLEKWERGRAKPNPQAAALVLLVGKYPDTLDRLERVAVG
;
A
#
# COMPACT_ATOMS: atom_id res chain seq x y z
N MET A 1 -7.10 -37.98 2.26
CA MET A 1 -6.39 -37.78 3.55
C MET A 1 -4.88 -37.48 3.40
N GLU A 2 -4.36 -37.43 2.18
CA GLU A 2 -2.92 -37.42 1.87
C GLU A 2 -2.16 -36.16 2.35
N GLY A 3 -2.78 -34.97 2.29
CA GLY A 3 -2.15 -33.72 2.73
C GLY A 3 -1.82 -33.66 4.22
N VAL A 4 -2.61 -34.33 5.07
CA VAL A 4 -2.36 -34.35 6.53
C VAL A 4 -1.18 -35.27 6.87
N ALA A 5 -1.09 -36.42 6.19
CA ALA A 5 0.05 -37.32 6.32
C ALA A 5 1.34 -36.65 5.84
N ALA A 6 1.30 -35.94 4.71
CA ALA A 6 2.43 -35.18 4.20
C ALA A 6 2.89 -34.07 5.18
N MET A 7 1.95 -33.34 5.79
CA MET A 7 2.30 -32.33 6.82
C MET A 7 2.99 -32.96 8.04
N LYS A 8 2.56 -34.15 8.49
CA LYS A 8 3.20 -34.87 9.60
C LYS A 8 4.63 -35.29 9.22
N SER A 9 4.81 -35.94 8.07
CA SER A 9 6.13 -36.33 7.58
C SER A 9 7.06 -35.13 7.36
N HIS A 10 6.53 -33.97 6.94
CA HIS A 10 7.30 -32.73 6.81
C HIS A 10 7.79 -32.19 8.17
N ARG A 11 6.93 -32.21 9.18
CA ARG A 11 7.30 -31.80 10.56
C ARG A 11 8.32 -32.75 11.19
N GLU A 12 8.24 -34.04 10.86
CA GLU A 12 9.21 -35.06 11.26
C GLU A 12 10.51 -35.02 10.41
N GLY A 13 10.63 -34.11 9.44
CA GLY A 13 11.82 -33.97 8.58
C GLY A 13 11.98 -35.06 7.52
N LYS A 14 10.98 -35.94 7.34
CA LYS A 14 11.02 -37.09 6.43
C LYS A 14 10.78 -36.74 4.97
N ILE A 15 10.10 -35.60 4.72
CA ILE A 15 9.87 -35.07 3.37
C ILE A 15 10.08 -33.55 3.39
N THR A 16 10.36 -32.97 2.22
CA THR A 16 10.44 -31.51 2.05
C THR A 16 9.20 -31.03 1.30
N LEU A 17 8.47 -30.07 1.89
CA LEU A 17 7.34 -29.40 1.25
C LEU A 17 7.77 -28.00 0.83
N ARG A 18 7.19 -27.50 -0.26
CA ARG A 18 7.40 -26.12 -0.71
C ARG A 18 6.96 -25.17 0.40
N THR A 19 7.93 -24.53 1.04
CA THR A 19 7.72 -23.66 2.19
C THR A 19 8.18 -22.25 1.84
N TYR A 20 7.37 -21.24 2.17
CA TYR A 20 7.70 -19.83 2.01
C TYR A 20 7.72 -19.16 3.38
N ASN A 21 8.89 -18.70 3.80
CA ASN A 21 8.99 -17.85 4.98
C ASN A 21 8.86 -16.38 4.53
N VAL A 22 7.69 -15.79 4.76
CA VAL A 22 7.44 -14.38 4.43
C VAL A 22 7.51 -13.55 5.70
N LYS A 23 8.56 -12.74 5.82
CA LYS A 23 8.64 -11.71 6.87
C LYS A 23 7.87 -10.48 6.41
N ALA A 24 6.86 -10.06 7.15
CA ALA A 24 6.14 -8.81 6.88
C ALA A 24 7.05 -7.62 7.24
N ALA A 25 7.70 -7.03 6.24
CA ALA A 25 8.41 -5.77 6.42
C ALA A 25 7.39 -4.64 6.59
N PRO A 26 7.50 -3.80 7.64
CA PRO A 26 6.61 -2.65 7.79
C PRO A 26 6.85 -1.65 6.66
N LEU A 27 5.79 -0.99 6.21
CA LEU A 27 5.93 0.10 5.26
C LEU A 27 6.78 1.24 5.86
N PRO A 28 7.55 1.96 5.03
CA PRO A 28 8.18 3.21 5.43
C PRO A 28 7.17 4.15 6.09
N LYS A 29 7.63 4.91 7.08
CA LYS A 29 6.78 5.87 7.79
C LYS A 29 6.30 6.96 6.82
N VAL A 30 5.00 7.09 6.68
CA VAL A 30 4.36 8.15 5.89
C VAL A 30 3.99 9.30 6.81
N ASP A 31 4.72 10.41 6.72
CA ASP A 31 4.44 11.63 7.47
C ASP A 31 3.74 12.70 6.62
N SER A 32 3.32 13.79 7.28
CA SER A 32 2.58 14.88 6.64
C SER A 32 3.39 15.59 5.55
N LYS A 33 4.71 15.68 5.72
CA LYS A 33 5.62 16.30 4.77
C LYS A 33 5.72 15.44 3.50
N LEU A 34 5.94 14.14 3.66
CA LEU A 34 6.02 13.17 2.56
C LEU A 34 4.75 13.21 1.70
N ILE A 35 3.57 13.20 2.31
CA ILE A 35 2.29 13.25 1.57
C ILE A 35 2.20 14.54 0.75
N ARG A 36 2.51 15.68 1.38
CA ARG A 36 2.44 16.99 0.74
C ARG A 36 3.45 17.12 -0.40
N ASP A 37 4.67 16.65 -0.19
CA ASP A 37 5.76 16.73 -1.17
C ASP A 37 5.47 15.80 -2.36
N THR A 38 4.99 14.58 -2.10
CA THR A 38 4.51 13.64 -3.14
C THR A 38 3.42 14.27 -4.01
N ARG A 39 2.42 14.92 -3.40
CA ARG A 39 1.37 15.59 -4.17
C ARG A 39 1.94 16.72 -5.04
N LYS A 40 2.84 17.52 -4.47
CA LYS A 40 3.44 18.67 -5.17
C LYS A 40 4.32 18.24 -6.33
N SER A 41 5.10 17.17 -6.18
CA SER A 41 5.94 16.64 -7.27
C SER A 41 5.11 16.11 -8.44
N LEU A 42 3.86 15.70 -8.19
CA LEU A 42 2.91 15.28 -9.21
C LEU A 42 2.06 16.44 -9.77
N HIS A 43 2.39 17.69 -9.42
CA HIS A 43 1.69 18.91 -9.84
C HIS A 43 0.17 18.87 -9.61
N CYS A 44 -0.28 18.13 -8.60
CA CYS A 44 -1.69 17.98 -8.30
C CYS A 44 -2.16 18.97 -7.22
N SER A 45 -3.33 19.56 -7.44
CA SER A 45 -4.07 20.21 -6.34
C SER A 45 -4.49 19.17 -5.30
N ARG A 46 -4.78 19.61 -4.07
CA ARG A 46 -5.20 18.68 -3.00
C ARG A 46 -6.46 17.90 -3.37
N ALA A 47 -7.45 18.58 -3.94
CA ALA A 47 -8.69 17.98 -4.39
C ALA A 47 -8.46 16.91 -5.48
N VAL A 48 -7.65 17.25 -6.49
CA VAL A 48 -7.33 16.32 -7.59
C VAL A 48 -6.58 15.09 -7.07
N PHE A 49 -5.57 15.29 -6.23
CA PHE A 49 -4.80 14.18 -5.65
C PHE A 49 -5.67 13.26 -4.79
N ALA A 50 -6.52 13.84 -3.94
CA ALA A 50 -7.46 13.08 -3.12
C ALA A 50 -8.42 12.25 -3.98
N ARG A 51 -9.01 12.85 -5.01
CA ARG A 51 -9.94 12.16 -5.92
C ARG A 51 -9.27 11.04 -6.71
N LYS A 52 -8.07 11.27 -7.26
CA LYS A 52 -7.30 10.24 -7.98
C LYS A 52 -6.94 9.07 -7.06
N LEU A 53 -6.62 9.34 -5.79
CA LEU A 53 -6.36 8.31 -4.78
C LEU A 53 -7.63 7.69 -4.16
N ARG A 54 -8.83 8.14 -4.53
CA ARG A 54 -10.12 7.73 -3.95
C ARG A 54 -10.19 7.97 -2.43
N ILE A 55 -9.62 9.09 -1.98
CA ILE A 55 -9.59 9.51 -0.59
C ILE A 55 -10.45 10.77 -0.44
N ASN A 56 -11.17 10.89 0.67
CA ASN A 56 -11.90 12.11 0.98
C ASN A 56 -10.93 13.31 1.11
N GLU A 57 -11.24 14.43 0.46
CA GLU A 57 -10.38 15.62 0.45
C GLU A 57 -10.04 16.14 1.86
N ARG A 58 -11.01 16.12 2.78
CA ARG A 58 -10.82 16.54 4.18
C ARG A 58 -9.96 15.55 4.96
N THR A 59 -9.99 14.28 4.61
CA THR A 59 -9.09 13.26 5.18
C THR A 59 -7.66 13.50 4.74
N LEU A 60 -7.42 13.72 3.44
CA LEU A 60 -6.10 14.06 2.92
C LEU A 60 -5.56 15.35 3.56
N GLU A 61 -6.40 16.37 3.73
CA GLU A 61 -6.04 17.61 4.41
C GLU A 61 -5.59 17.37 5.86
N LYS A 62 -6.32 16.54 6.62
CA LYS A 62 -5.92 16.18 7.99
C LYS A 62 -4.56 15.49 8.02
N TRP A 63 -4.25 14.63 7.05
CA TRP A 63 -2.95 13.98 6.95
C TRP A 63 -1.83 14.95 6.61
N GLU A 64 -2.01 15.84 5.61
CA GLU A 64 -1.04 16.88 5.26
C GLU A 64 -0.78 17.88 6.40
N ARG A 65 -1.74 18.06 7.31
CA ARG A 65 -1.60 18.87 8.52
C ARG A 65 -1.07 18.09 9.73
N GLY A 66 -0.83 16.78 9.59
CA GLY A 66 -0.39 15.92 10.70
C GLY A 66 -1.43 15.72 11.81
N ARG A 67 -2.71 16.04 11.54
CA ARG A 67 -3.83 15.87 12.50
C ARG A 67 -4.38 14.45 12.52
N ALA A 68 -4.05 13.64 11.53
CA ALA A 68 -4.37 12.21 11.46
C ALA A 68 -3.28 11.47 10.68
N LYS A 69 -3.27 10.13 10.78
CA LYS A 69 -2.35 9.27 10.03
C LYS A 69 -3.11 8.49 8.96
N PRO A 70 -2.50 8.23 7.79
CA PRO A 70 -3.07 7.32 6.80
C PRO A 70 -3.13 5.90 7.37
N ASN A 71 -4.15 5.15 6.96
CA ASN A 71 -4.18 3.71 7.19
C ASN A 71 -3.09 3.00 6.36
N PRO A 72 -2.72 1.75 6.66
CA PRO A 72 -1.63 1.06 5.96
C PRO A 72 -1.82 0.98 4.44
N GLN A 73 -3.06 0.84 3.96
CA GLN A 73 -3.39 0.75 2.53
C GLN A 73 -3.18 2.08 1.83
N ALA A 74 -3.68 3.18 2.41
CA ALA A 74 -3.48 4.52 1.88
C ALA A 74 -2.01 4.95 1.98
N ALA A 75 -1.31 4.56 3.04
CA ALA A 75 0.14 4.76 3.16
C ALA A 75 0.88 4.06 2.02
N ALA A 76 0.52 2.81 1.70
CA ALA A 76 1.06 2.10 0.56
C ALA A 76 0.79 2.82 -0.76
N LEU A 77 -0.44 3.30 -0.98
CA LEU A 77 -0.79 4.04 -2.20
C LEU A 77 0.01 5.34 -2.34
N VAL A 78 0.18 6.12 -1.26
CA VAL A 78 1.00 7.33 -1.28
C VAL A 78 2.45 7.01 -1.63
N LEU A 79 3.01 5.95 -1.05
CA LEU A 79 4.38 5.51 -1.35
C LEU A 79 4.51 5.03 -2.81
N LEU A 80 3.51 4.30 -3.30
CA LEU A 80 3.49 3.80 -4.68
C LEU A 80 3.43 4.94 -5.67
N VAL A 81 2.53 5.92 -5.52
CA VAL A 81 2.46 7.06 -6.45
C VAL A 81 3.68 7.96 -6.37
N GLY A 82 4.32 8.06 -5.19
CA GLY A 82 5.57 8.79 -5.03
C GLY A 82 6.74 8.11 -5.75
N LYS A 83 6.77 6.78 -5.78
CA LYS A 83 7.83 6.00 -6.45
C LYS A 83 7.55 5.73 -7.93
N TYR A 84 6.29 5.54 -8.28
CA TYR A 84 5.78 5.15 -9.60
C TYR A 84 4.58 6.05 -9.95
N PRO A 85 4.83 7.26 -10.49
CA PRO A 85 3.78 8.23 -10.81
C PRO A 85 2.65 7.71 -11.72
N ASP A 86 2.96 6.77 -12.61
CA ASP A 86 2.01 6.08 -13.50
C ASP A 86 0.93 5.30 -12.73
N THR A 87 1.14 5.04 -11.43
CA THR A 87 0.14 4.44 -10.55
C THR A 87 -1.16 5.23 -10.51
N LEU A 88 -1.13 6.56 -10.64
CA LEU A 88 -2.37 7.35 -10.70
C LEU A 88 -3.20 7.00 -11.95
N ASP A 89 -2.56 6.84 -13.10
CA ASP A 89 -3.23 6.47 -14.35
C ASP A 89 -3.74 5.02 -14.30
N ARG A 90 -2.99 4.12 -13.64
CA ARG A 90 -3.43 2.74 -13.38
C ARG A 90 -4.69 2.71 -12.53
N LEU A 91 -4.76 3.52 -11.47
CA LEU A 91 -5.94 3.63 -10.61
C LEU A 91 -7.16 4.15 -11.37
N GLU A 92 -6.96 5.08 -12.31
CA GLU A 92 -8.04 5.57 -13.17
C GLU A 92 -8.58 4.47 -14.09
N ARG A 93 -7.69 3.70 -14.73
CA ARG A 93 -8.09 2.58 -15.62
C ARG A 93 -8.87 1.49 -14.89
N VAL A 94 -8.50 1.18 -13.65
CA VAL A 94 -9.23 0.20 -12.81
C VAL A 94 -10.65 0.67 -12.51
N ALA A 95 -10.89 1.97 -12.42
CA ALA A 95 -12.20 2.52 -12.10
C ALA A 95 -13.15 2.65 -13.30
N VAL A 96 -12.65 2.42 -14.52
CA VAL A 96 -13.41 2.55 -15.78
C VAL A 96 -13.76 1.17 -16.37
N GLY A 97 -13.32 0.08 -15.75
CA GLY A 97 -13.74 -1.30 -16.08
C GLY A 97 -14.92 -1.75 -15.24
#